data_AF-Q2C825-F1
#
_entry.id   AF-Q2C825-F1
#
_cell.length_a   1.000
_cell.length_b   1.000
_cell.length_c   1.000
_cell.angle_alpha   90.00
_cell.angle_beta   90.00
_cell.angle_gamma   90.00
#
_symmetry.space_group_name_H-M   'P 1'
#
loop_
_entity.id
_entity.type
_entity.pdbx_description
1 polymer ?
#
loop_
_entity_poly.entity_id
_entity_poly.type
_entity_poly.pdbx_seq_one_letter_code
_entity_poly.pdbx_strand_id
1 'polypeptide(L)'
;MEYIFTIAIVGLVAYSMLKKFNPQATLITAGLFLLAYASLTGINPVLPDGQTQGALFFDLWQKFTEITNTRLGKVGLTLVSIAGVSTYLNHIGASQALVKATSRPVMAVKNPYILLILVLLFVSIMYVFITGATSLSLLLMGTLYPVLRNAGVSAKTAVATIVIPTAWEYGPGQINAVIGANTINVEIMDFVVHHQTIFQALLLIIIPIVNILWQKYCDGKDGYNPSDDRGKYLE
;
A
#
# COMPACT_ATOMS: atom_id res chain seq x y z
N MET A 1 18.68 5.99 -27.18
CA MET A 1 17.57 5.14 -27.67
C MET A 1 16.94 4.31 -26.54
N GLU A 2 17.75 3.75 -25.65
CA GLU A 2 17.31 2.87 -24.56
C GLU A 2 16.35 3.53 -23.57
N TYR A 3 16.66 4.74 -23.09
CA TYR A 3 15.79 5.47 -22.17
C TYR A 3 14.43 5.83 -22.79
N ILE A 4 14.40 6.13 -24.10
CA ILE A 4 13.17 6.47 -24.83
C ILE A 4 12.27 5.23 -24.93
N PHE A 5 12.85 4.06 -25.22
CA PHE A 5 12.13 2.80 -25.25
C PHE A 5 11.56 2.43 -23.88
N THR A 6 12.36 2.57 -22.81
CA THR A 6 11.90 2.32 -21.43
C THR A 6 10.76 3.26 -21.05
N ILE A 7 10.86 4.55 -21.34
CA ILE A 7 9.78 5.53 -21.06
C ILE A 7 8.51 5.17 -21.85
N ALA A 8 8.63 4.74 -23.11
CA ALA A 8 7.49 4.31 -23.91
C ALA A 8 6.78 3.09 -23.30
N ILE A 9 7.53 2.07 -22.84
CA ILE A 9 6.96 0.91 -22.16
C ILE A 9 6.29 1.31 -20.84
N VAL A 10 6.93 2.17 -20.03
CA VAL A 10 6.33 2.67 -18.78
C VAL A 10 5.01 3.41 -19.06
N GLY A 11 4.97 4.24 -20.10
CA GLY A 11 3.74 4.91 -20.55
C GLY A 11 2.64 3.93 -20.97
N LEU A 12 3.00 2.86 -21.70
CA LEU A 12 2.09 1.78 -22.09
C LEU A 12 1.54 1.01 -20.88
N VAL A 13 2.37 0.73 -19.87
CA VAL A 13 1.94 0.09 -18.63
C VAL A 13 0.95 0.98 -17.89
N ALA A 14 1.26 2.27 -17.75
CA ALA A 14 0.37 3.24 -17.11
C ALA A 14 -0.98 3.33 -17.85
N TYR A 15 -0.95 3.41 -19.18
CA TYR A 15 -2.16 3.41 -20.01
C TYR A 15 -2.99 2.12 -19.83
N SER A 16 -2.33 0.96 -19.79
CA SER A 16 -2.98 -0.33 -19.62
C SER A 16 -3.64 -0.46 -18.24
N MET A 17 -3.00 0.07 -17.19
CA MET A 17 -3.60 0.15 -15.85
C MET A 17 -4.85 1.03 -15.84
N LEU A 18 -4.83 2.18 -16.52
CA LEU A 18 -6.01 3.06 -16.65
C LEU A 18 -7.16 2.36 -17.39
N LYS A 19 -6.85 1.50 -18.38
CA LYS A 19 -7.85 0.67 -19.08
C LYS A 19 -8.35 -0.53 -18.28
N LYS A 20 -7.98 -0.67 -17.00
CA LYS A 20 -8.38 -1.77 -16.11
C LYS A 20 -7.92 -3.15 -16.60
N PHE A 21 -6.82 -3.22 -17.36
CA PHE A 21 -6.18 -4.51 -17.63
C PHE A 21 -5.64 -5.13 -16.34
N ASN A 22 -5.48 -6.45 -16.34
CA ASN A 22 -4.90 -7.17 -15.21
C ASN A 22 -3.47 -6.66 -14.94
N PRO A 23 -3.18 -6.05 -13.77
CA PRO A 23 -1.87 -5.46 -13.50
C PRO A 23 -0.74 -6.47 -13.53
N GLN A 24 -0.98 -7.70 -13.02
CA GLN A 24 0.03 -8.75 -12.98
C GLN A 24 0.46 -9.16 -14.39
N ALA A 25 -0.50 -9.46 -15.27
CA ALA A 25 -0.22 -9.83 -16.66
C ALA A 25 0.46 -8.69 -17.42
N THR A 26 0.02 -7.45 -17.20
CA THR A 26 0.60 -6.26 -17.83
C THR A 26 2.07 -6.08 -17.46
N LEU A 27 2.40 -6.18 -16.16
CA LEU A 27 3.77 -6.01 -15.66
C LEU A 27 4.70 -7.14 -16.11
N ILE A 28 4.23 -8.38 -16.11
CA ILE A 28 5.02 -9.53 -16.61
C ILE A 28 5.33 -9.34 -18.09
N THR A 29 4.32 -8.99 -18.88
CA THR A 29 4.47 -8.78 -20.33
C THR A 29 5.43 -7.63 -20.61
N ALA A 30 5.31 -6.51 -19.91
CA ALA A 30 6.22 -5.37 -20.03
C ALA A 30 7.66 -5.74 -19.64
N GLY A 31 7.84 -6.53 -18.57
CA GLY A 31 9.15 -7.05 -18.17
C GLY A 31 9.79 -7.94 -19.23
N LEU A 32 9.00 -8.82 -19.87
CA LEU A 32 9.47 -9.67 -20.97
C LEU A 32 9.87 -8.85 -22.20
N PHE A 33 9.11 -7.80 -22.55
CA PHE A 33 9.50 -6.88 -23.63
C PHE A 33 10.79 -6.13 -23.34
N LEU A 34 11.00 -5.68 -22.09
CA LEU A 34 12.24 -5.04 -21.68
C LEU A 34 13.43 -5.99 -21.74
N LEU A 35 13.26 -7.24 -21.29
CA LEU A 35 14.30 -8.28 -21.38
C LEU A 35 14.61 -8.64 -22.84
N ALA A 36 13.59 -8.74 -23.70
CA ALA A 36 13.77 -9.01 -25.13
C ALA A 36 14.54 -7.87 -25.82
N TYR A 37 14.18 -6.62 -25.52
CA TYR A 37 14.90 -5.46 -26.04
C TYR A 37 16.36 -5.44 -25.58
N ALA A 38 16.61 -5.67 -24.29
CA ALA A 38 17.97 -5.74 -23.73
C ALA A 38 18.83 -6.83 -24.41
N SER A 39 18.22 -7.98 -24.75
CA SER A 39 18.88 -9.06 -25.49
C SER A 39 19.27 -8.67 -26.91
N LEU A 40 18.40 -7.92 -27.61
CA LEU A 40 18.60 -7.52 -29.00
C LEU A 40 19.62 -6.38 -29.15
N THR A 41 19.70 -5.48 -28.15
CA THR A 41 20.62 -4.34 -28.17
C THR A 41 21.98 -4.64 -27.54
N GLY A 42 22.20 -5.83 -26.97
CA GLY A 42 23.49 -6.25 -26.43
C GLY A 42 23.96 -5.50 -25.18
N ILE A 43 23.05 -4.79 -24.48
CA ILE A 43 23.37 -3.96 -23.30
C ILE A 43 23.83 -4.84 -22.13
N ASN A 44 23.25 -6.04 -22.01
CA ASN A 44 23.71 -7.10 -21.14
C ASN A 44 23.23 -8.44 -21.73
N PRO A 45 24.05 -9.49 -21.72
CA PRO A 45 23.58 -10.82 -22.09
C PRO A 45 22.54 -11.28 -21.06
N VAL A 46 21.38 -11.73 -21.55
CA VAL A 46 20.24 -12.17 -20.73
C VAL A 46 20.64 -13.35 -19.83
N LEU A 47 21.54 -14.19 -20.32
CA LEU A 47 22.16 -15.34 -19.64
C LEU A 47 23.69 -15.23 -19.68
N PRO A 48 24.42 -15.74 -18.68
CA PRO A 48 25.89 -15.81 -18.71
C PRO A 48 26.39 -16.65 -19.89
N ASP A 49 27.59 -16.33 -20.41
CA ASP A 49 28.21 -17.05 -21.52
C ASP A 49 28.26 -18.57 -21.23
N GLY A 50 27.68 -19.36 -22.14
CA GLY A 50 27.62 -20.82 -22.05
C GLY A 50 26.31 -21.43 -21.54
N GLN A 51 25.33 -20.63 -21.10
CA GLN A 51 23.97 -21.10 -20.73
C GLN A 51 22.90 -20.78 -21.78
N THR A 52 23.30 -20.19 -22.92
CA THR A 52 22.42 -19.81 -24.02
C THR A 52 21.92 -21.06 -24.75
N GLN A 53 20.61 -21.23 -24.85
CA GLN A 53 19.96 -22.32 -25.58
C GLN A 53 19.91 -22.09 -27.09
N GLY A 54 20.46 -20.96 -27.57
CA GLY A 54 20.60 -20.62 -28.99
C GLY A 54 19.38 -19.97 -29.63
N ALA A 55 18.22 -19.94 -28.94
CA ALA A 55 17.06 -19.18 -29.37
C ALA A 55 16.62 -18.18 -28.31
N LEU A 56 16.42 -16.93 -28.74
CA LEU A 56 16.07 -15.79 -27.90
C LEU A 56 14.82 -16.04 -27.03
N PHE A 57 13.83 -16.78 -27.54
CA PHE A 57 12.64 -17.14 -26.73
C PHE A 57 12.99 -18.05 -25.54
N PHE A 58 13.81 -19.08 -25.76
CA PHE A 58 14.19 -20.03 -24.72
C PHE A 58 15.11 -19.38 -23.68
N ASP A 59 16.00 -18.48 -24.12
CA ASP A 59 16.89 -17.72 -23.24
C ASP A 59 16.10 -16.76 -22.33
N LEU A 60 15.10 -16.07 -22.89
CA LEU A 60 14.20 -15.21 -22.13
C LEU A 60 13.36 -16.01 -21.13
N TRP A 61 12.86 -17.18 -21.56
CA TRP A 61 12.05 -18.05 -20.69
C TRP A 61 12.87 -18.63 -19.54
N GLN A 62 14.11 -19.05 -19.81
CA GLN A 62 15.03 -19.52 -18.78
C GLN A 62 15.33 -18.41 -17.78
N LYS A 63 15.67 -17.20 -18.25
CA LYS A 63 15.94 -16.07 -17.35
C LYS A 63 14.74 -15.69 -16.51
N PHE A 64 13.55 -15.67 -17.12
CA PHE A 64 12.30 -15.46 -16.41
C PHE A 64 12.09 -16.50 -15.29
N THR A 65 12.34 -17.77 -15.61
CA THR A 65 12.22 -18.88 -14.65
C THR A 65 13.23 -18.77 -13.51
N GLU A 66 14.50 -18.43 -13.80
CA GLU A 66 15.55 -18.21 -12.79
C GLU A 66 15.20 -17.07 -11.82
N ILE A 67 14.78 -15.92 -12.37
CA ILE A 67 14.39 -14.75 -11.57
C ILE A 67 13.17 -15.12 -10.71
N THR A 68 12.19 -15.79 -11.30
CA THR A 68 10.96 -16.19 -10.61
C THR A 68 11.27 -17.18 -9.48
N ASN A 69 12.03 -18.25 -9.74
CA ASN A 69 12.40 -19.23 -8.71
C ASN A 69 13.20 -18.59 -7.57
N THR A 70 14.15 -17.72 -7.90
CA THR A 70 14.97 -17.03 -6.88
C THR A 70 14.11 -16.10 -6.02
N ARG A 71 13.21 -15.33 -6.63
CA ARG A 71 12.31 -14.41 -5.89
C ARG A 71 11.25 -15.17 -5.09
N LEU A 72 10.69 -16.25 -5.63
CA LEU A 72 9.74 -17.11 -4.93
C LEU A 72 10.39 -17.74 -3.69
N GLY A 73 11.62 -18.24 -3.81
CA GLY A 73 12.35 -18.82 -2.68
C GLY A 73 12.71 -17.80 -1.61
N LYS A 74 13.23 -16.62 -1.98
CA LYS A 74 13.69 -15.61 -1.02
C LYS A 74 12.56 -14.76 -0.43
N VAL A 75 11.72 -14.18 -1.29
CA VAL A 75 10.69 -13.22 -0.90
C VAL A 75 9.33 -13.92 -0.78
N GLY A 76 9.01 -14.80 -1.72
CA GLY A 76 7.70 -15.47 -1.79
C GLY A 76 7.37 -16.27 -0.52
N LEU A 77 8.30 -17.08 -0.01
CA LEU A 77 8.11 -17.86 1.22
C LEU A 77 7.82 -16.97 2.44
N THR A 78 8.54 -15.85 2.59
CA THR A 78 8.30 -14.88 3.66
C THR A 78 6.93 -14.23 3.53
N LEU A 79 6.54 -13.83 2.31
CA LEU A 79 5.23 -13.22 2.06
C LEU A 79 4.07 -14.19 2.33
N VAL A 80 4.19 -15.46 1.93
CA VAL A 80 3.18 -16.48 2.21
C VAL A 80 3.04 -16.71 3.71
N SER A 81 4.15 -16.72 4.45
CA SER A 81 4.14 -16.89 5.90
C SER A 81 3.42 -15.73 6.59
N ILE A 82 3.73 -14.49 6.21
CA ILE A 82 3.07 -13.28 6.74
C ILE A 82 1.58 -13.28 6.37
N ALA A 83 1.24 -13.61 5.13
CA ALA A 83 -0.14 -13.69 4.67
C ALA A 83 -0.94 -14.78 5.41
N GLY A 84 -0.32 -15.93 5.70
CA GLY A 84 -0.92 -17.02 6.47
C GLY A 84 -1.27 -16.60 7.90
N VAL A 85 -0.32 -15.95 8.60
CA VAL A 85 -0.56 -15.41 9.95
C VAL A 85 -1.64 -14.33 9.92
N SER A 86 -1.58 -13.39 8.96
CA SER A 86 -2.58 -12.32 8.82
C SER A 86 -3.98 -12.87 8.55
N THR A 87 -4.09 -13.88 7.69
CA THR A 87 -5.35 -14.56 7.39
C THR A 87 -5.89 -15.29 8.62
N TYR A 88 -5.02 -15.96 9.37
CA TYR A 88 -5.40 -16.63 10.62
C TYR A 88 -5.92 -15.63 11.67
N LEU A 89 -5.22 -14.52 11.89
CA LEU A 89 -5.64 -13.46 12.82
C LEU A 89 -6.98 -12.83 12.44
N ASN A 90 -7.23 -12.65 11.14
CA ASN A 90 -8.51 -12.18 10.63
C ASN A 90 -9.62 -13.23 10.80
N HIS A 91 -9.30 -14.51 10.64
CA HIS A 91 -10.26 -15.61 10.79
C HIS A 91 -10.75 -15.77 12.23
N ILE A 92 -9.85 -15.66 13.22
CA ILE A 92 -10.19 -15.79 14.65
C ILE A 92 -10.88 -14.55 15.23
N GLY A 93 -11.13 -13.50 14.43
CA GLY A 93 -11.77 -12.29 14.91
C GLY A 93 -10.86 -11.31 15.65
N ALA A 94 -9.55 -11.59 15.73
CA ALA A 94 -8.62 -10.81 16.56
C ALA A 94 -8.44 -9.37 16.02
N SER A 95 -8.33 -9.22 14.70
CA SER A 95 -8.24 -7.91 14.04
C SER A 95 -9.48 -7.05 14.32
N GLN A 96 -10.67 -7.64 14.27
CA GLN A 96 -11.93 -6.96 14.55
C GLN A 96 -12.07 -6.59 16.04
N ALA A 97 -11.67 -7.50 16.94
CA ALA A 97 -11.67 -7.27 18.38
C ALA A 97 -10.71 -6.14 18.77
N LEU A 98 -9.50 -6.12 18.19
CA LEU A 98 -8.51 -5.08 18.41
C LEU A 98 -9.05 -3.71 18.02
N VAL A 99 -9.60 -3.59 16.80
CA VAL A 99 -10.19 -2.33 16.31
C VAL A 99 -11.37 -1.90 17.18
N LYS A 100 -12.24 -2.82 17.61
CA LYS A 100 -13.39 -2.49 18.48
C LYS A 100 -12.98 -2.05 19.89
N ALA A 101 -11.94 -2.68 20.46
CA ALA A 101 -11.43 -2.31 21.77
C ALA A 101 -10.80 -0.92 21.76
N THR A 102 -10.09 -0.60 20.69
CA THR A 102 -9.29 0.62 20.57
C THR A 102 -10.01 1.78 19.89
N SER A 103 -11.14 1.55 19.21
CA SER A 103 -12.00 2.63 18.68
C SER A 103 -12.77 3.37 19.78
N ARG A 104 -13.09 2.73 20.91
CA ARG A 104 -13.81 3.33 22.05
C ARG A 104 -13.23 4.68 22.54
N PRO A 105 -11.92 4.81 22.83
CA PRO A 105 -11.35 6.08 23.27
C PRO A 105 -11.37 7.16 22.18
N VAL A 106 -11.21 6.78 20.90
CA VAL A 106 -11.22 7.72 19.77
C VAL A 106 -12.61 8.36 19.60
N MET A 107 -13.68 7.59 19.86
CA MET A 107 -15.06 8.07 19.79
C MET A 107 -15.45 9.08 20.89
N ALA A 108 -14.63 9.26 21.93
CA ALA A 108 -14.93 10.20 23.02
C ALA A 108 -14.69 11.67 22.64
N VAL A 109 -14.00 11.94 21.52
CA VAL A 109 -13.57 13.29 21.14
C VAL A 109 -14.66 14.01 20.36
N LYS A 110 -15.09 15.16 20.90
CA LYS A 110 -16.18 15.95 20.35
C LYS A 110 -15.77 16.87 19.20
N ASN A 111 -14.49 17.27 19.08
CA ASN A 111 -14.05 18.21 18.04
C ASN A 111 -13.78 17.48 16.72
N PRO A 112 -14.47 17.81 15.60
CA PRO A 112 -14.35 17.09 14.32
C PRO A 112 -12.92 17.08 13.76
N TYR A 113 -12.18 18.18 13.86
CA TYR A 113 -10.83 18.26 13.31
C TYR A 113 -9.81 17.48 14.14
N ILE A 114 -9.95 17.49 15.47
CA ILE A 114 -9.12 16.69 16.37
C ILE A 114 -9.45 15.21 16.19
N LEU A 115 -10.73 14.88 16.01
CA LEU A 115 -11.19 13.53 15.71
C LEU A 115 -10.55 13.01 14.42
N LEU A 116 -10.45 13.83 13.36
CA LEU A 116 -9.78 13.44 12.11
C LEU A 116 -8.31 13.05 12.33
N ILE A 117 -7.56 13.84 13.10
CA ILE A 117 -6.15 13.54 13.43
C ILE A 117 -6.07 12.22 14.20
N LEU A 118 -6.89 12.08 15.25
CA LEU A 118 -6.85 10.91 16.12
C LEU A 118 -7.23 9.65 15.37
N VAL A 119 -8.25 9.70 14.51
CA VAL A 119 -8.63 8.58 13.66
C VAL A 119 -7.50 8.24 12.70
N LEU A 120 -6.87 9.24 12.06
CA LEU A 120 -5.78 9.00 11.14
C LEU A 120 -4.59 8.31 11.83
N LEU A 121 -4.14 8.83 12.96
CA LEU A 121 -3.08 8.24 13.77
C LEU A 121 -3.45 6.83 14.23
N PHE A 122 -4.68 6.66 14.69
CA PHE A 122 -5.19 5.39 15.17
C PHE A 122 -5.18 4.32 14.07
N VAL A 123 -5.70 4.65 12.88
CA VAL A 123 -5.71 3.73 11.75
C VAL A 123 -4.29 3.41 11.29
N SER A 124 -3.38 4.39 11.26
CA SER A 124 -1.97 4.14 10.93
C SER A 124 -1.32 3.14 11.89
N ILE A 125 -1.61 3.24 13.20
CA ILE A 125 -1.12 2.28 14.20
C ILE A 125 -1.75 0.90 13.97
N MET A 126 -3.06 0.82 13.72
CA MET A 126 -3.75 -0.44 13.43
C MET A 126 -3.21 -1.12 12.17
N TYR A 127 -2.82 -0.35 11.15
CA TYR A 127 -2.28 -0.88 9.90
C TYR A 127 -0.92 -1.56 10.06
N VAL A 128 -0.14 -1.21 11.10
CA VAL A 128 1.09 -1.94 11.46
C VAL A 128 0.77 -3.39 11.87
N PHE A 129 -0.38 -3.60 12.53
CA PHE A 129 -0.81 -4.92 13.00
C PHE A 129 -1.66 -5.68 11.97
N ILE A 130 -2.45 -4.94 11.17
CA ILE A 130 -3.35 -5.50 10.17
C ILE A 130 -2.79 -5.20 8.78
N THR A 131 -2.11 -6.19 8.19
CA THR A 131 -1.37 -6.06 6.93
C THR A 131 -2.25 -5.97 5.66
N GLY A 132 -3.58 -5.97 5.81
CA GLY A 132 -4.52 -5.93 4.69
C GLY A 132 -5.20 -4.56 4.55
N ALA A 133 -4.78 -3.77 3.56
CA ALA A 133 -5.35 -2.43 3.27
C ALA A 133 -6.87 -2.47 3.09
N THR A 134 -7.34 -3.33 2.19
CA THR A 134 -8.78 -3.42 1.88
C THR A 134 -9.59 -3.92 3.09
N SER A 135 -9.10 -4.92 3.82
CA SER A 135 -9.79 -5.50 4.98
C SER A 135 -9.91 -4.49 6.12
N LEU A 136 -8.84 -3.74 6.41
CA LEU A 136 -8.87 -2.71 7.43
C LEU A 136 -9.84 -1.59 7.06
N SER A 137 -9.78 -1.06 5.83
CA SER A 137 -10.69 0.01 5.40
C SER A 137 -12.16 -0.41 5.44
N LEU A 138 -12.49 -1.65 5.02
CA LEU A 138 -13.86 -2.17 5.08
C LEU A 138 -14.36 -2.29 6.53
N LEU A 139 -13.51 -2.77 7.44
CA LEU A 139 -13.85 -2.86 8.87
C LEU A 139 -14.07 -1.47 9.49
N LEU A 140 -13.25 -0.49 9.14
CA LEU A 140 -13.36 0.88 9.63
C LEU A 140 -14.55 1.63 9.02
N MET A 141 -14.95 1.30 7.80
CA MET A 141 -16.21 1.76 7.21
C MET A 141 -17.44 1.28 7.99
N GLY A 142 -17.39 0.08 8.57
CA GLY A 142 -18.47 -0.39 9.43
C GLY A 142 -18.50 0.26 10.82
N THR A 143 -17.38 0.81 11.28
CA THR A 143 -17.20 1.21 12.71
C THR A 143 -16.95 2.70 12.91
N LEU A 144 -15.92 3.26 12.27
CA LEU A 144 -15.54 4.67 12.42
C LEU A 144 -16.26 5.59 11.43
N TYR A 145 -16.66 5.10 10.26
CA TYR A 145 -17.36 5.96 9.30
C TYR A 145 -18.67 6.54 9.85
N PRO A 146 -19.59 5.75 10.47
CA PRO A 146 -20.79 6.32 11.08
C PRO A 146 -20.46 7.38 12.14
N VAL A 147 -19.42 7.15 12.94
CA VAL A 147 -18.98 8.09 14.00
C VAL A 147 -18.48 9.41 13.40
N LEU A 148 -17.63 9.34 12.37
CA LEU A 148 -17.12 10.51 11.68
C LEU A 148 -18.27 11.35 11.08
N ARG A 149 -19.26 10.68 10.46
CA ARG A 149 -20.45 11.35 9.93
C ARG A 149 -21.27 11.99 11.04
N ASN A 150 -21.48 11.31 12.17
CA ASN A 150 -22.19 11.86 13.34
C ASN A 150 -21.47 13.06 13.95
N ALA A 151 -20.13 13.09 13.88
CA ALA A 151 -19.33 14.22 14.31
C ALA A 151 -19.44 15.45 13.39
N GLY A 152 -20.12 15.36 12.24
CA GLY A 152 -20.30 16.46 11.28
C GLY A 152 -19.25 16.49 10.16
N VAL A 153 -18.34 15.50 10.10
CA VAL A 153 -17.35 15.37 9.01
C VAL A 153 -18.04 14.99 7.71
N SER A 154 -17.67 15.60 6.58
CA SER A 154 -18.22 15.28 5.26
C SER A 154 -17.99 13.81 4.87
N ALA A 155 -18.85 13.24 4.02
CA ALA A 155 -18.71 11.83 3.62
C ALA A 155 -17.36 11.56 2.93
N LYS A 156 -16.95 12.48 2.05
CA LYS A 156 -15.69 12.38 1.31
C LYS A 156 -14.49 12.45 2.26
N THR A 157 -14.50 13.39 3.21
CA THR A 157 -13.47 13.54 4.23
C THR A 157 -13.39 12.31 5.15
N ALA A 158 -14.54 11.74 5.53
CA ALA A 158 -14.59 10.53 6.36
C ALA A 158 -13.97 9.31 5.65
N VAL A 159 -14.34 9.09 4.38
CA VAL A 159 -13.75 8.02 3.55
C VAL A 159 -12.25 8.23 3.38
N ALA A 160 -11.83 9.44 3.02
CA ALA A 160 -10.43 9.75 2.79
C ALA A 160 -9.59 9.53 4.05
N THR A 161 -10.06 9.94 5.23
CA THR A 161 -9.34 9.73 6.49
C THR A 161 -9.24 8.25 6.90
N ILE A 162 -10.17 7.40 6.48
CA ILE A 162 -10.08 5.95 6.68
C ILE A 162 -9.07 5.31 5.71
N VAL A 163 -9.00 5.79 4.48
CA VAL A 163 -8.19 5.18 3.41
C VAL A 163 -6.76 5.70 3.36
N ILE A 164 -6.51 6.99 3.58
CA ILE A 164 -5.16 7.59 3.52
C ILE A 164 -4.14 6.84 4.40
N PRO A 165 -4.46 6.46 5.65
CA PRO A 165 -3.58 5.64 6.48
C PRO A 165 -3.17 4.30 5.87
N THR A 166 -3.95 3.70 4.97
CA THR A 166 -3.57 2.41 4.38
C THR A 166 -2.46 2.55 3.34
N ALA A 167 -2.18 3.76 2.86
CA ALA A 167 -1.00 4.04 2.04
C ALA A 167 0.29 4.06 2.87
N TRP A 168 0.17 4.10 4.19
CA TRP A 168 1.30 4.02 5.09
C TRP A 168 1.79 2.60 5.19
N GLU A 169 2.88 2.25 4.54
CA GLU A 169 3.47 0.92 4.69
C GLU A 169 4.59 0.93 5.72
N TYR A 170 4.26 0.47 6.94
CA TYR A 170 5.22 0.31 8.02
C TYR A 170 4.93 -0.94 8.84
N GLY A 171 6.00 -1.59 9.25
CA GLY A 171 5.97 -2.81 10.04
C GLY A 171 6.52 -4.02 9.27
N PRO A 172 6.95 -5.05 10.00
CA PRO A 172 7.56 -6.25 9.42
C PRO A 172 6.56 -7.09 8.62
N GLY A 173 5.26 -6.87 8.80
CA GLY A 173 4.21 -7.54 8.03
C GLY A 173 3.96 -6.93 6.65
N GLN A 174 4.62 -5.84 6.28
CA GLN A 174 4.35 -5.13 5.04
C GLN A 174 5.19 -5.66 3.88
N ILE A 175 4.53 -5.93 2.75
CA ILE A 175 5.15 -6.55 1.56
C ILE A 175 6.33 -5.73 1.06
N ASN A 176 6.18 -4.41 0.98
CA ASN A 176 7.23 -3.53 0.48
C ASN A 176 8.41 -3.39 1.45
N ALA A 177 8.18 -3.55 2.76
CA ALA A 177 9.27 -3.64 3.74
C ALA A 177 10.08 -4.94 3.56
N VAL A 178 9.41 -6.07 3.31
CA VAL A 178 10.07 -7.36 3.01
C VAL A 178 10.92 -7.25 1.74
N ILE A 179 10.37 -6.64 0.68
CA ILE A 179 11.10 -6.46 -0.59
C ILE A 179 12.29 -5.51 -0.40
N GLY A 180 12.10 -4.40 0.34
CA GLY A 180 13.16 -3.45 0.66
C GLY A 180 14.32 -4.10 1.43
N ALA A 181 14.01 -4.81 2.51
CA ALA A 181 14.99 -5.52 3.32
C ALA A 181 15.79 -6.56 2.50
N ASN A 182 15.10 -7.33 1.66
CA ASN A 182 15.75 -8.30 0.75
C ASN A 182 16.64 -7.62 -0.31
N THR A 183 16.30 -6.40 -0.74
CA THR A 183 17.08 -5.67 -1.76
C THR A 183 18.42 -5.19 -1.21
N ILE A 184 18.44 -4.76 0.05
CA ILE A 184 19.67 -4.31 0.71
C ILE A 184 20.35 -5.41 1.56
N ASN A 185 19.85 -6.65 1.49
CA ASN A 185 20.35 -7.84 2.20
C ASN A 185 20.45 -7.65 3.74
N VAL A 186 19.47 -6.99 4.35
CA VAL A 186 19.36 -6.87 5.81
C VAL A 186 18.15 -7.65 6.33
N GLU A 187 18.16 -7.94 7.63
CA GLU A 187 16.98 -8.52 8.28
C GLU A 187 15.81 -7.52 8.27
N ILE A 188 14.58 -8.03 8.14
CA ILE A 188 13.38 -7.19 8.05
C ILE A 188 13.20 -6.28 9.26
N MET A 189 13.51 -6.76 10.47
CA MET A 189 13.37 -5.96 11.68
C MET A 189 14.40 -4.83 11.70
N ASP A 190 15.63 -5.12 11.26
CA ASP A 190 16.69 -4.12 11.14
C ASP A 190 16.35 -3.05 10.10
N PHE A 191 15.76 -3.45 8.97
CA PHE A 191 15.24 -2.53 7.95
C PHE A 191 14.16 -1.61 8.52
N VAL A 192 13.15 -2.17 9.19
CA VAL A 192 12.03 -1.39 9.73
C VAL A 192 12.54 -0.41 10.81
N VAL A 193 13.37 -0.89 11.73
CA VAL A 193 13.84 -0.09 12.87
C VAL A 193 14.83 0.99 12.44
N HIS A 194 15.90 0.65 11.72
CA HIS A 194 16.98 1.61 11.43
C HIS A 194 16.77 2.42 10.15
N HIS A 195 16.11 1.85 9.14
CA HIS A 195 15.98 2.50 7.83
C HIS A 195 14.61 3.17 7.63
N GLN A 196 13.53 2.62 8.19
CA GLN A 196 12.18 3.17 8.01
C GLN A 196 11.69 4.05 9.17
N THR A 197 12.00 3.72 10.43
CA THR A 197 11.36 4.37 11.60
C THR A 197 11.42 5.89 11.58
N ILE A 198 12.58 6.49 11.25
CA ILE A 198 12.73 7.95 11.25
C ILE A 198 11.85 8.58 10.17
N PHE A 199 11.87 8.03 8.95
CA PHE A 199 11.07 8.53 7.84
C PHE A 199 9.56 8.38 8.13
N GLN A 200 9.16 7.22 8.65
CA GLN A 200 7.77 6.96 9.01
C GLN A 200 7.30 7.83 10.17
N ALA A 201 8.12 8.06 11.20
CA ALA A 201 7.76 8.96 12.30
C ALA A 201 7.49 10.39 11.80
N LEU A 202 8.27 10.88 10.83
CA LEU A 202 8.03 12.18 10.20
C LEU A 202 6.71 12.19 9.40
N LEU A 203 6.43 11.13 8.65
CA LEU A 203 5.15 10.97 7.95
C LEU A 203 3.96 10.93 8.91
N LEU A 204 4.16 10.53 10.19
CA LEU A 204 3.10 10.46 11.22
C LEU A 204 2.52 11.79 11.54
N ILE A 205 3.35 12.80 11.41
CA ILE A 205 3.02 14.17 11.75
C ILE A 205 2.57 14.88 10.47
N ILE A 206 3.30 14.70 9.37
CA ILE A 206 3.06 15.42 8.11
C ILE A 206 1.74 14.98 7.45
N ILE A 207 1.47 13.68 7.33
CA ILE A 207 0.28 13.17 6.65
C ILE A 207 -1.03 13.70 7.28
N PRO A 208 -1.24 13.64 8.61
CA PRO A 208 -2.47 14.19 9.18
C PRO A 208 -2.59 15.70 9.00
N ILE A 209 -1.51 16.47 9.08
CA ILE A 209 -1.55 17.92 8.86
C ILE A 209 -1.96 18.22 7.42
N VAL A 210 -1.29 17.61 6.45
CA VAL A 210 -1.59 17.79 5.02
C VAL A 210 -3.00 17.34 4.70
N ASN A 211 -3.44 16.20 5.25
CA ASN A 211 -4.80 15.71 5.04
C ASN A 211 -5.82 16.73 5.57
N ILE A 212 -5.69 17.26 6.79
CA ILE A 212 -6.65 18.27 7.29
C ILE A 212 -6.70 19.50 6.40
N LEU A 213 -5.54 20.04 5.99
CA LEU A 213 -5.49 21.23 5.15
C LEU A 213 -6.18 20.97 3.80
N TRP A 214 -5.94 19.80 3.21
CA TRP A 214 -6.58 19.38 1.97
C TRP A 214 -8.08 19.18 2.11
N GLN A 215 -8.53 18.47 3.16
CA GLN A 215 -9.95 18.22 3.40
C GLN A 215 -10.69 19.52 3.71
N LYS A 216 -10.10 20.44 4.48
CA LYS A 216 -10.68 21.77 4.73
C LYS A 216 -10.83 22.58 3.44
N TYR A 217 -9.85 22.50 2.53
CA TYR A 217 -9.94 23.14 1.22
C TYR A 217 -11.03 22.51 0.35
N CYS A 218 -11.11 21.18 0.29
CA CYS A 218 -12.15 20.46 -0.45
C CYS A 218 -13.56 20.73 0.09
N ASP A 219 -13.76 20.60 1.41
CA ASP A 219 -15.03 20.87 2.06
C ASP A 219 -15.45 22.34 1.85
N GLY A 220 -14.51 23.29 1.92
CA GLY A 220 -14.78 24.70 1.63
C GLY A 220 -15.17 24.98 0.18
N LYS A 221 -14.57 24.26 -0.79
CA LYS A 221 -14.92 24.38 -2.22
C LYS A 221 -16.31 23.81 -2.52
N ASP A 222 -16.73 22.81 -1.77
CA ASP A 222 -18.06 22.20 -1.86
C ASP A 222 -19.13 22.95 -1.05
N GLY A 223 -18.76 24.05 -0.37
CA GLY A 223 -19.67 24.81 0.50
C GLY A 223 -20.08 24.07 1.77
N TYR A 224 -19.35 23.02 2.14
CA TYR A 224 -19.64 22.18 3.30
C TYR A 224 -19.00 22.78 4.56
N ASN A 225 -19.84 23.11 5.53
CA ASN A 225 -19.40 23.63 6.83
C ASN A 225 -19.63 22.55 7.91
N PRO A 226 -18.56 21.98 8.49
CA PRO A 226 -18.67 20.93 9.51
C PRO A 226 -19.49 21.31 10.74
N SER A 227 -19.65 22.62 11.00
CA SER A 227 -20.44 23.16 12.11
C SER A 227 -21.95 23.03 11.90
N ASP A 228 -22.43 23.01 10.66
CA ASP A 228 -23.87 23.05 10.31
C ASP A 228 -24.51 21.65 10.21
N ASP A 229 -23.69 20.60 10.08
CA ASP A 229 -24.12 19.20 9.88
C ASP A 229 -23.90 18.31 11.12
N ARG A 230 -23.46 18.90 12.24
CA ARG A 230 -23.19 18.17 13.48
C ARG A 230 -24.50 17.67 14.10
N GLY A 231 -24.66 16.36 14.20
CA GLY A 231 -25.85 15.72 14.79
C GLY A 231 -27.02 15.46 13.83
N LYS A 232 -26.90 15.75 12.53
CA LYS A 232 -27.94 15.40 11.53
C LYS A 232 -28.18 13.89 11.35
N TYR A 233 -27.23 13.07 11.79
CA TYR A 233 -27.24 11.61 11.62
C TYR A 233 -27.49 10.89 12.96
N LEU A 234 -28.12 11.56 13.94
CA LEU A 234 -28.45 11.04 15.28
C LEU A 234 -29.75 10.21 15.35
N GLU A 235 -30.34 9.83 14.21
CA GLU A 235 -31.48 8.90 14.17
C GLU A 235 -31.06 7.43 14.21
#